data_AF-A0A7G8FMQ1-F1
#
_entry.id   AF-A0A7G8FMQ1-F1
#
_cell.length_a   1.000
_cell.length_b   1.000
_cell.length_c   1.000
_cell.angle_alpha   90.00
_cell.angle_beta   90.00
_cell.angle_gamma   90.00
#
_symmetry.space_group_name_H-M   'P 1'
#
loop_
_entity.id
_entity.type
_entity.pdbx_description
1 polymer ?
#
loop_
_entity_poly.entity_id
_entity_poly.type
_entity_poly.pdbx_seq_one_letter_code
_entity_poly.pdbx_strand_id
1 'polypeptide(L)'
;MKALVLTLPFLLIHSVHAEGLDDAFHLIKKAGGLTQLCVSNPEIEECKLAIGKWKPQELEKVKAMAPYCYEQCEYDQYGFVKSSGGGPEFPMVVTKDFDGSSASRGVEFFMFPVALKAYKYEGCVGCSLTKRYPSRVDIVQRGSRLIQLPRLSRGTFYMTSAARGYAMKLSRSSEDMLVRLSFSEDVETRRISKIALRSYSLMLSSLKYDLVQ
;
A
#
# COMPACT_ATOMS: atom_id res chain seq x y z
N MET A 1 64.63 2.42 24.54
CA MET A 1 63.72 2.25 23.38
C MET A 1 62.36 2.82 23.78
N LYS A 2 61.92 3.93 23.19
CA LYS A 2 60.61 4.54 23.47
C LYS A 2 59.60 3.98 22.48
N ALA A 3 58.61 3.23 22.96
CA ALA A 3 57.52 2.71 22.15
C ALA A 3 56.54 3.84 21.83
N LEU A 4 56.44 4.18 20.54
CA LEU A 4 55.45 5.12 20.02
C LEU A 4 54.13 4.35 19.86
N VAL A 5 53.21 4.49 20.81
CA VAL A 5 51.86 3.92 20.70
C VAL A 5 51.09 4.81 19.72
N LEU A 6 51.00 4.39 18.46
CA LEU A 6 50.05 4.93 17.50
C LEU A 6 48.64 4.51 17.93
N THR A 7 47.91 5.43 18.55
CA THR A 7 46.46 5.30 18.71
C THR A 7 45.81 5.54 17.35
N LEU A 8 45.39 4.46 16.68
CA LEU A 8 44.48 4.53 15.54
C LEU A 8 43.17 5.20 16.01
N PRO A 9 42.64 6.20 15.30
CA PRO A 9 41.27 6.62 15.54
C PRO A 9 40.36 5.49 15.06
N PHE A 10 39.74 4.80 16.01
CA PHE A 10 38.59 3.95 15.77
C PHE A 10 37.50 4.85 15.18
N LEU A 11 37.38 4.87 13.85
CA LEU A 11 36.21 5.38 13.15
C LEU A 11 35.04 4.52 13.61
N LEU A 12 34.33 5.00 14.63
CA LEU A 12 32.98 4.60 14.97
C LEU A 12 32.11 4.93 13.76
N ILE A 13 32.07 4.02 12.79
CA ILE A 13 31.00 3.93 11.81
C ILE A 13 29.77 3.65 12.66
N HIS A 14 29.09 4.70 13.09
CA HIS A 14 27.71 4.59 13.50
C HIS A 14 27.03 3.95 12.30
N SER A 15 26.56 2.72 12.47
CA SER A 15 25.61 2.10 11.55
C SER A 15 24.48 3.11 11.44
N VAL A 16 24.49 3.90 10.36
CA VAL A 16 23.38 4.76 10.00
C VAL A 16 22.29 3.76 9.63
N HIS A 17 21.47 3.39 10.63
CA HIS A 17 20.22 2.72 10.37
C HIS A 17 19.48 3.69 9.44
N ALA A 18 19.40 3.32 8.17
CA ALA A 18 18.73 4.15 7.20
C ALA A 18 17.28 4.22 7.69
N GLU A 19 16.81 5.42 8.06
CA GLU A 19 15.47 5.57 8.63
C GLU A 19 14.46 5.09 7.60
N GLY A 20 13.71 4.05 7.95
CA GLY A 20 12.62 3.55 7.14
C GLY A 20 11.38 4.43 7.29
N LEU A 21 10.48 4.34 6.33
CA LEU A 21 9.20 5.05 6.42
C LEU A 21 8.33 4.54 7.58
N ASP A 22 8.55 3.31 8.02
CA ASP A 22 7.95 2.74 9.24
C ASP A 22 8.32 3.59 10.49
N ASP A 23 9.57 4.06 10.59
CA ASP A 23 10.05 4.91 11.71
C ASP A 23 9.59 6.37 11.55
N ALA A 24 9.60 6.87 10.32
CA ALA A 24 9.23 8.24 9.99
C ALA A 24 7.71 8.46 9.86
N PHE A 25 6.87 7.43 10.05
CA PHE A 25 5.41 7.52 9.86
C PHE A 25 4.78 8.68 10.66
N HIS A 26 5.24 8.90 11.88
CA HIS A 26 4.75 9.95 12.77
C HIS A 26 4.98 11.37 12.23
N LEU A 27 5.91 11.54 11.29
CA LEU A 27 6.22 12.80 10.62
C LEU A 27 5.31 13.06 9.42
N ILE A 28 4.66 12.03 8.83
CA ILE A 28 3.83 12.16 7.62
C ILE A 28 2.77 13.25 7.79
N LYS A 29 2.02 13.22 8.89
CA LYS A 29 0.95 14.20 9.14
C LYS A 29 1.52 15.60 9.35
N LYS A 30 2.64 15.72 10.06
CA LYS A 30 3.32 17.00 10.31
C LYS A 30 3.86 17.61 9.03
N ALA A 31 4.37 16.77 8.12
CA ALA A 31 4.83 17.19 6.81
C ALA A 31 3.67 17.59 5.87
N GLY A 32 2.41 17.30 6.20
CA GLY A 32 1.29 17.56 5.30
C GLY A 32 1.04 16.46 4.27
N GLY A 33 1.56 15.27 4.54
CA GLY A 33 1.36 14.07 3.73
C GLY A 33 2.67 13.40 3.33
N LEU A 34 2.54 12.19 2.79
CA LEU A 34 3.67 11.33 2.48
C LEU A 34 4.57 11.89 1.36
N THR A 35 4.00 12.67 0.42
CA THR A 35 4.77 13.39 -0.60
C THR A 35 5.77 14.31 0.06
N GLN A 36 5.23 15.14 0.95
CA GLN A 36 5.96 16.26 1.50
C GLN A 36 7.01 15.75 2.48
N LEU A 37 6.71 14.65 3.19
CA LEU A 37 7.70 13.94 3.98
C LEU A 37 8.89 13.51 3.10
N CYS A 38 8.64 12.82 2.00
CA CYS A 38 9.71 12.33 1.13
C CYS A 38 10.45 13.41 0.34
N VAL A 39 9.80 14.53 0.04
CA VAL A 39 10.47 15.72 -0.52
C VAL A 39 11.42 16.33 0.50
N SER A 40 11.01 16.38 1.77
CA SER A 40 11.79 16.99 2.84
C SER A 40 12.82 16.05 3.49
N ASN A 41 12.71 14.74 3.29
CA ASN A 41 13.56 13.71 3.90
C ASN A 41 13.98 12.69 2.82
N PRO A 42 14.77 13.11 1.81
CA PRO A 42 15.20 12.25 0.71
C PRO A 42 16.12 11.10 1.16
N GLU A 43 16.63 11.13 2.39
CA GLU A 43 17.48 10.11 3.00
C GLU A 43 16.72 8.85 3.44
N ILE A 44 15.39 8.90 3.60
CA ILE A 44 14.55 7.73 3.89
C ILE A 44 14.60 6.76 2.70
N GLU A 45 14.89 5.49 2.93
CA GLU A 45 15.11 4.50 1.84
C GLU A 45 13.89 4.34 0.92
N GLU A 46 12.67 4.22 1.47
CA GLU A 46 11.46 4.20 0.64
C GLU A 46 11.30 5.50 -0.15
N CYS A 47 11.71 6.65 0.40
CA CYS A 47 11.66 7.92 -0.30
C CYS A 47 12.72 7.99 -1.42
N LYS A 48 13.93 7.43 -1.24
CA LYS A 48 14.97 7.31 -2.29
C LYS A 48 14.48 6.51 -3.48
N LEU A 49 13.88 5.34 -3.22
CA LEU A 49 13.31 4.50 -4.27
C LEU A 49 12.05 5.11 -4.88
N ALA A 50 11.41 6.05 -4.20
CA ALA A 50 10.28 6.81 -4.70
C ALA A 50 10.65 8.01 -5.58
N ILE A 51 11.92 8.39 -5.73
CA ILE A 51 12.30 9.57 -6.53
C ILE A 51 12.29 9.24 -8.02
N GLY A 52 11.07 9.32 -8.52
CA GLY A 52 10.75 9.32 -9.93
C GLY A 52 9.30 9.64 -10.21
N LYS A 53 8.54 10.30 -9.29
CA LYS A 53 7.28 11.06 -9.50
C LYS A 53 6.20 10.96 -8.41
N TRP A 54 6.50 10.52 -7.19
CA TRP A 54 5.48 10.35 -6.13
C TRP A 54 4.81 11.67 -5.67
N LYS A 55 3.49 11.86 -5.94
CA LYS A 55 2.65 12.95 -5.37
C LYS A 55 1.32 12.42 -4.79
N PRO A 56 1.28 11.89 -3.55
CA PRO A 56 0.06 11.37 -2.92
C PRO A 56 -1.13 12.33 -2.77
N GLN A 57 -0.96 13.64 -2.97
CA GLN A 57 -2.08 14.57 -3.15
C GLN A 57 -2.99 14.20 -4.35
N GLU A 58 -2.44 13.46 -5.32
CA GLU A 58 -3.11 13.05 -6.55
C GLU A 58 -3.79 11.67 -6.43
N LEU A 59 -3.55 10.92 -5.35
CA LEU A 59 -4.22 9.63 -5.06
C LEU A 59 -5.71 9.79 -4.74
N GLU A 60 -6.17 11.01 -4.48
CA GLU A 60 -7.58 11.28 -4.14
C GLU A 60 -8.51 11.23 -5.36
N LYS A 61 -8.01 11.19 -6.60
CA LYS A 61 -8.83 11.37 -7.82
C LYS A 61 -8.64 10.29 -8.90
N VAL A 62 -8.31 9.06 -8.53
CA VAL A 62 -8.21 7.93 -9.47
C VAL A 62 -9.60 7.44 -9.89
N LYS A 63 -9.93 7.52 -11.19
CA LYS A 63 -11.04 6.79 -11.81
C LYS A 63 -10.48 5.51 -12.43
N ALA A 64 -10.75 4.36 -11.81
CA ALA A 64 -10.60 3.08 -12.49
C ALA A 64 -11.74 2.92 -13.50
N MET A 65 -11.42 2.59 -14.75
CA MET A 65 -12.40 2.06 -15.68
C MET A 65 -12.71 0.63 -15.24
N ALA A 66 -13.95 0.37 -14.81
CA ALA A 66 -14.41 -0.97 -14.48
C ALA A 66 -14.97 -1.64 -15.76
N PRO A 67 -14.44 -2.78 -16.21
CA PRO A 67 -15.11 -3.64 -17.17
C PRO A 67 -16.20 -4.45 -16.44
N TYR A 68 -17.32 -4.63 -17.14
CA TYR A 68 -18.44 -5.45 -16.71
C TYR A 68 -18.00 -6.93 -16.64
N CYS A 69 -18.27 -7.62 -15.52
CA CYS A 69 -17.97 -9.05 -15.37
C CYS A 69 -19.19 -9.76 -14.77
N TYR A 70 -19.68 -10.80 -15.44
CA TYR A 70 -20.91 -11.52 -15.08
C TYR A 70 -20.68 -12.90 -14.45
N GLU A 71 -19.50 -13.54 -14.56
CA GLU A 71 -19.36 -14.95 -14.12
C GLU A 71 -18.03 -15.32 -13.40
N GLN A 72 -17.00 -14.47 -13.42
CA GLN A 72 -15.75 -14.66 -12.65
C GLN A 72 -15.26 -13.33 -12.07
N CYS A 73 -15.89 -12.92 -10.99
CA CYS A 73 -15.82 -11.55 -10.49
C CYS A 73 -14.69 -11.37 -9.46
N GLU A 74 -13.44 -11.66 -9.81
CA GLU A 74 -12.28 -11.04 -9.17
C GLU A 74 -11.61 -10.17 -10.22
N TYR A 75 -11.62 -8.85 -9.98
CA TYR A 75 -11.06 -7.89 -10.93
C TYR A 75 -9.62 -7.60 -10.60
N ASP A 76 -8.71 -8.47 -11.04
CA ASP A 76 -7.28 -8.29 -10.82
C ASP A 76 -6.62 -7.61 -12.02
N GLN A 77 -6.15 -6.39 -11.81
CA GLN A 77 -5.44 -5.64 -12.84
C GLN A 77 -4.15 -5.04 -12.31
N TYR A 78 -3.05 -5.34 -13.00
CA TYR A 78 -1.80 -4.61 -12.86
C TYR A 78 -1.66 -3.62 -14.00
N GLY A 79 -1.27 -2.39 -13.67
CA GLY A 79 -1.00 -1.39 -14.67
C GLY A 79 -0.41 -0.13 -14.09
N PHE A 80 -0.36 0.89 -14.94
CA PHE A 80 0.07 2.22 -14.57
C PHE A 80 -1.12 3.18 -14.61
N VAL A 81 -1.23 4.04 -13.60
CA VAL A 81 -2.26 5.09 -13.56
C VAL A 81 -1.64 6.47 -13.63
N LYS A 82 -2.25 7.36 -14.42
CA LYS A 82 -1.92 8.79 -14.42
C LYS A 82 -2.84 9.52 -13.45
N SER A 83 -2.33 10.60 -12.88
CA SER A 83 -3.19 11.53 -12.17
C SER A 83 -4.14 12.26 -13.13
N SER A 84 -5.28 12.72 -12.59
CA SER A 84 -6.29 13.46 -13.35
C SER A 84 -5.77 14.78 -13.95
N GLY A 85 -4.65 15.29 -13.44
CA GLY A 85 -4.01 16.51 -13.93
C GLY A 85 -3.13 16.33 -15.16
N GLY A 86 -3.01 15.11 -15.70
CA GLY A 86 -2.04 14.82 -16.75
C GLY A 86 -0.65 14.80 -16.12
N GLY A 87 -0.23 13.61 -15.71
CA GLY A 87 0.97 13.46 -14.93
C GLY A 87 1.72 12.16 -15.21
N PRO A 88 2.77 11.93 -14.43
CA PRO A 88 3.48 10.68 -14.37
C PRO A 88 2.59 9.46 -14.16
N GLU A 89 2.99 8.34 -14.74
CA GLU A 89 2.38 7.05 -14.51
C GLU A 89 2.88 6.43 -13.19
N PHE A 90 1.97 5.85 -12.41
CA PHE A 90 2.23 5.18 -11.14
C PHE A 90 1.88 3.71 -11.23
N PRO A 91 2.77 2.80 -10.82
CA PRO A 91 2.46 1.38 -10.79
C PRO A 91 1.42 1.10 -9.71
N MET A 92 0.44 0.26 -10.04
CA MET A 92 -0.70 -0.02 -9.19
C MET A 92 -1.28 -1.40 -9.52
N VAL A 93 -1.72 -2.10 -8.48
CA VAL A 93 -2.54 -3.31 -8.62
C VAL A 93 -3.94 -3.01 -8.10
N VAL A 94 -4.97 -3.30 -8.89
CA VAL A 94 -6.37 -3.29 -8.48
C VAL A 94 -6.81 -4.71 -8.23
N THR A 95 -7.55 -4.92 -7.15
CA THR A 95 -8.35 -6.14 -6.94
C THR A 95 -9.72 -5.76 -6.42
N LYS A 96 -10.73 -6.57 -6.73
CA LYS A 96 -12.10 -6.38 -6.23
C LYS A 96 -12.67 -7.70 -5.75
N ASP A 97 -13.09 -7.73 -4.48
CA ASP A 97 -13.86 -8.83 -3.89
C ASP A 97 -15.33 -8.46 -3.99
N PHE A 98 -16.00 -9.01 -5.01
CA PHE A 98 -17.39 -8.72 -5.31
C PHE A 98 -18.33 -9.40 -4.30
N ASP A 99 -19.47 -8.76 -4.05
CA ASP A 99 -20.59 -9.43 -3.41
C ASP A 99 -21.34 -10.23 -4.48
N GLY A 100 -21.49 -11.54 -4.29
CA GLY A 100 -22.17 -12.42 -5.25
C GLY A 100 -23.61 -12.03 -5.59
N SER A 101 -24.21 -11.12 -4.80
CA SER A 101 -25.53 -10.55 -5.10
C SER A 101 -25.52 -9.49 -6.22
N SER A 102 -24.40 -8.82 -6.52
CA SER A 102 -24.33 -7.86 -7.63
C SER A 102 -22.90 -7.38 -7.96
N ALA A 103 -22.62 -7.20 -9.26
CA ALA A 103 -21.39 -6.55 -9.75
C ALA A 103 -21.20 -5.10 -9.23
N SER A 104 -22.28 -4.42 -8.84
CA SER A 104 -22.27 -3.07 -8.27
C SER A 104 -21.97 -3.05 -6.76
N ARG A 105 -21.75 -4.20 -6.13
CA ARG A 105 -21.49 -4.35 -4.70
C ARG A 105 -20.17 -5.09 -4.46
N GLY A 106 -19.46 -4.70 -3.40
CA GLY A 106 -18.17 -5.29 -3.03
C GLY A 106 -17.15 -4.24 -2.64
N VAL A 107 -15.92 -4.68 -2.40
CA VAL A 107 -14.81 -3.81 -2.01
C VAL A 107 -13.73 -3.84 -3.09
N GLU A 108 -13.30 -2.64 -3.51
CA GLU A 108 -12.12 -2.46 -4.34
C GLU A 108 -10.92 -2.08 -3.49
N PHE A 109 -9.78 -2.68 -3.82
CA PHE A 109 -8.47 -2.40 -3.28
C PHE A 109 -7.54 -1.91 -4.40
N PHE A 110 -6.81 -0.85 -4.12
CA PHE A 110 -5.77 -0.29 -4.97
C PHE A 110 -4.47 -0.33 -4.19
N MET A 111 -3.57 -1.20 -4.62
CA MET A 111 -2.27 -1.43 -3.99
C MET A 111 -1.21 -0.66 -4.76
N PHE A 112 -0.65 0.35 -4.10
CA PHE A 112 0.56 1.07 -4.48
C PHE A 112 1.73 0.49 -3.69
N PRO A 113 3.00 0.75 -4.06
CA PRO A 113 4.16 0.18 -3.39
C PRO A 113 4.10 0.28 -1.85
N VAL A 114 3.69 1.43 -1.32
CA VAL A 114 3.63 1.69 0.12
C VAL A 114 2.26 2.17 0.61
N ALA A 115 1.22 2.05 -0.21
CA ALA A 115 -0.12 2.49 0.18
C ALA A 115 -1.20 1.54 -0.32
N LEU A 116 -2.24 1.39 0.48
CA LEU A 116 -3.46 0.67 0.14
C LEU A 116 -4.62 1.65 0.17
N LYS A 117 -5.29 1.85 -0.96
CA LYS A 117 -6.59 2.55 -0.99
C LYS A 117 -7.70 1.51 -1.08
N ALA A 118 -8.70 1.64 -0.22
CA ALA A 118 -9.85 0.73 -0.17
C ALA A 118 -11.14 1.51 -0.09
N TYR A 119 -12.17 1.04 -0.78
CA TYR A 119 -13.54 1.51 -0.59
C TYR A 119 -14.55 0.43 -0.98
N LYS A 120 -15.72 0.52 -0.36
CA LYS A 120 -16.88 -0.32 -0.65
C LYS A 120 -17.80 0.41 -1.61
N TYR A 121 -18.33 -0.30 -2.61
CA TYR A 121 -19.47 0.16 -3.38
C TYR A 121 -20.77 -0.28 -2.75
N GLU A 122 -21.68 0.67 -2.63
CA GLU A 122 -23.06 0.43 -2.25
C GLU A 122 -23.93 1.00 -3.37
N GLY A 123 -24.67 0.12 -4.04
CA GLY A 123 -25.54 0.50 -5.16
C GLY A 123 -26.35 -0.67 -5.70
N CYS A 124 -27.54 -0.35 -6.21
CA CYS A 124 -28.40 -1.23 -7.00
C CYS A 124 -27.96 -1.28 -8.46
N VAL A 125 -28.36 -2.34 -9.16
CA VAL A 125 -28.19 -2.45 -10.62
C VAL A 125 -28.87 -1.23 -11.28
N GLY A 126 -28.11 -0.44 -12.04
CA GLY A 126 -28.60 0.78 -12.71
C GLY A 126 -28.54 2.07 -11.89
N CYS A 127 -28.09 2.02 -10.63
CA CYS A 127 -27.98 3.17 -9.75
C CYS A 127 -26.58 3.79 -9.79
N SER A 128 -26.46 5.09 -9.47
CA SER A 128 -25.15 5.71 -9.26
C SER A 128 -24.42 5.03 -8.10
N LEU A 129 -23.20 4.56 -8.34
CA LEU A 129 -22.39 3.87 -7.35
C LEU A 129 -21.97 4.83 -6.24
N THR A 130 -22.39 4.54 -4.99
CA THR A 130 -21.93 5.30 -3.82
C THR A 130 -20.68 4.63 -3.25
N LYS A 131 -19.63 5.44 -2.98
CA LYS A 131 -18.38 4.96 -2.39
C LYS A 131 -18.36 5.20 -0.89
N ARG A 132 -18.19 4.15 -0.11
CA ARG A 132 -17.98 4.22 1.34
C ARG A 132 -16.55 3.83 1.68
N TYR A 133 -15.91 4.58 2.57
CA TYR A 133 -14.50 4.40 2.89
C TYR A 133 -14.33 3.86 4.31
N PRO A 134 -13.48 2.85 4.52
CA PRO A 134 -13.21 2.33 5.86
C PRO A 134 -12.47 3.40 6.68
N SER A 135 -12.74 3.40 7.99
CA SER A 135 -12.03 4.22 8.97
C SER A 135 -10.76 3.54 9.48
N ARG A 136 -10.73 2.20 9.45
CA ARG A 136 -9.63 1.34 9.88
C ARG A 136 -9.50 0.13 8.95
N VAL A 137 -8.26 -0.29 8.72
CA VAL A 137 -7.91 -1.48 7.96
C VAL A 137 -6.88 -2.30 8.73
N ASP A 138 -7.14 -3.60 8.88
CA ASP A 138 -6.20 -4.56 9.47
C ASP A 138 -5.98 -5.71 8.47
N ILE A 139 -4.72 -6.12 8.25
CA ILE A 139 -4.40 -7.37 7.54
C ILE A 139 -4.44 -8.52 8.54
N VAL A 140 -5.20 -9.56 8.22
CA VAL A 140 -5.36 -10.74 9.08
C VAL A 140 -4.28 -11.76 8.73
N GLN A 141 -3.37 -12.00 9.66
CA GLN A 141 -2.34 -13.03 9.55
C GLN A 141 -2.83 -14.37 10.11
N ARG A 142 -2.10 -15.45 9.78
CA ARG A 142 -2.30 -16.77 10.39
C ARG A 142 -2.24 -16.68 11.93
N GLY A 143 -3.17 -17.38 12.58
CA GLY A 143 -3.31 -17.33 14.04
C GLY A 143 -4.01 -16.07 14.56
N SER A 144 -4.82 -15.41 13.73
CA SER A 144 -5.64 -14.23 14.07
C SER A 144 -4.85 -13.00 14.54
N ARG A 145 -3.54 -12.96 14.26
CA ARG A 145 -2.73 -11.75 14.46
C ARG A 145 -3.14 -10.70 13.44
N LEU A 146 -3.22 -9.44 13.87
CA LEU A 146 -3.62 -8.33 13.02
C LEU A 146 -2.44 -7.40 12.80
N ILE A 147 -2.15 -7.07 11.53
CA ILE A 147 -1.30 -5.92 11.20
C ILE A 147 -2.23 -4.75 10.89
N GLN A 148 -2.31 -3.80 11.83
CA GLN A 148 -3.08 -2.58 11.60
C GLN A 148 -2.34 -1.69 10.60
N LEU A 149 -3.05 -1.24 9.56
CA LEU A 149 -2.50 -0.30 8.58
C LEU A 149 -2.75 1.15 9.05
N PRO A 150 -1.70 1.95 9.26
CA PRO A 150 -1.87 3.34 9.65
C PRO A 150 -2.58 4.16 8.57
N ARG A 151 -3.51 5.04 8.94
CA ARG A 151 -4.28 5.83 7.97
C ARG A 151 -3.45 7.01 7.45
N LEU A 152 -3.38 7.16 6.13
CA LEU A 152 -2.73 8.29 5.44
C LEU A 152 -3.74 9.38 5.08
N SER A 153 -4.87 9.02 4.48
CA SER A 153 -5.96 9.92 4.12
C SER A 153 -7.30 9.18 4.11
N ARG A 154 -8.36 9.75 3.52
CA ARG A 154 -9.67 9.09 3.48
C ARG A 154 -9.62 7.82 2.61
N GLY A 155 -9.77 6.67 3.25
CA GLY A 155 -9.73 5.37 2.59
C GLY A 155 -8.36 4.95 2.08
N THR A 156 -7.29 5.66 2.44
CA THR A 156 -5.92 5.33 2.06
C THR A 156 -5.08 5.12 3.30
N PHE A 157 -4.35 4.01 3.30
CA PHE A 157 -3.60 3.47 4.44
C PHE A 157 -2.17 3.17 4.01
N TYR A 158 -1.25 3.28 4.95
CA TYR A 158 0.16 2.97 4.76
C TYR A 158 0.38 1.46 4.82
N MET A 159 1.02 0.91 3.80
CA MET A 159 1.45 -0.49 3.76
C MET A 159 2.83 -0.59 4.41
N THR A 160 2.87 -0.91 5.70
CA THR A 160 4.13 -1.06 6.48
C THR A 160 5.04 -2.13 5.91
N SER A 161 6.33 -2.12 6.26
CA SER A 161 7.28 -3.18 5.86
C SER A 161 6.76 -4.57 6.25
N ALA A 162 6.19 -4.71 7.44
CA ALA A 162 5.57 -5.95 7.91
C ALA A 162 4.38 -6.41 7.03
N ALA A 163 3.52 -5.47 6.61
CA ALA A 163 2.40 -5.74 5.71
C ALA A 163 2.87 -6.15 4.31
N ARG A 164 3.85 -5.43 3.75
CA ARG A 164 4.47 -5.74 2.44
C ARG A 164 5.12 -7.11 2.46
N GLY A 165 5.93 -7.40 3.48
CA GLY A 165 6.58 -8.69 3.67
C GLY A 165 5.59 -9.85 3.79
N TYR A 166 4.47 -9.64 4.50
CA TYR A 166 3.41 -10.65 4.58
C TYR A 166 2.72 -10.87 3.23
N ALA A 167 2.39 -9.81 2.49
CA ALA A 167 1.81 -9.91 1.15
C ALA A 167 2.75 -10.66 0.17
N MET A 168 4.05 -10.39 0.21
CA MET A 168 5.05 -11.11 -0.58
C MET A 168 5.19 -12.58 -0.19
N LYS A 169 5.07 -12.91 1.10
CA LYS A 169 5.05 -14.31 1.55
C LYS A 169 3.84 -15.05 0.99
N LEU A 170 2.65 -14.43 1.05
CA LEU A 170 1.42 -15.01 0.50
C LEU A 170 1.43 -15.10 -1.03
N SER A 171 2.12 -14.19 -1.74
CA SER A 171 2.22 -14.27 -3.20
C SER A 171 2.87 -15.57 -3.71
N ARG A 172 3.65 -16.24 -2.85
CA ARG A 172 4.32 -17.53 -3.11
C ARG A 172 3.49 -18.74 -2.67
N SER A 173 2.34 -18.52 -2.02
CA SER A 173 1.42 -19.57 -1.60
C SER A 173 0.21 -19.67 -2.54
N SER A 174 -0.75 -20.53 -2.19
CA SER A 174 -2.05 -20.64 -2.85
C SER A 174 -3.15 -19.85 -2.15
N GLU A 175 -2.82 -19.08 -1.11
CA GLU A 175 -3.78 -18.42 -0.22
C GLU A 175 -4.00 -16.95 -0.60
N ASP A 176 -5.23 -16.47 -0.42
CA ASP A 176 -5.56 -15.06 -0.49
C ASP A 176 -5.17 -14.32 0.80
N MET A 177 -5.01 -13.01 0.71
CA MET A 177 -4.79 -12.17 1.89
C MET A 177 -6.13 -11.66 2.42
N LEU A 178 -6.44 -11.98 3.68
CA LEU A 178 -7.63 -11.49 4.36
C LEU A 178 -7.39 -10.10 4.92
N VAL A 179 -8.34 -9.20 4.65
CA VAL A 179 -8.30 -7.80 5.08
C VAL A 179 -9.59 -7.49 5.82
N ARG A 180 -9.47 -7.09 7.08
CA ARG A 180 -10.58 -6.61 7.90
C ARG A 180 -10.73 -5.10 7.73
N LEU A 181 -11.93 -4.68 7.38
CA LEU A 181 -12.31 -3.31 7.09
C LEU A 181 -13.36 -2.87 8.11
N SER A 182 -13.08 -1.81 8.85
CA SER A 182 -14.09 -1.20 9.73
C SER A 182 -14.63 0.06 9.08
N PHE A 183 -15.94 0.13 8.92
CA PHE A 183 -16.66 1.33 8.53
C PHE A 183 -17.36 1.91 9.78
N SER A 184 -18.12 2.99 9.61
CA SER A 184 -18.86 3.62 10.72
C SER A 184 -19.93 2.70 11.30
N GLU A 185 -20.56 1.88 10.47
CA GLU A 185 -21.77 1.11 10.83
C GLU A 185 -21.57 -0.40 10.79
N ASP A 186 -20.48 -0.89 10.19
CA ASP A 186 -20.21 -2.32 10.06
C ASP A 186 -18.70 -2.64 10.00
N VAL A 187 -18.41 -3.93 10.12
CA VAL A 187 -17.08 -4.50 9.93
C VAL A 187 -17.20 -5.65 8.96
N GLU A 188 -16.35 -5.67 7.95
CA GLU A 188 -16.32 -6.72 6.94
C GLU A 188 -14.91 -7.28 6.79
N THR A 189 -14.82 -8.59 6.51
CA THR A 189 -13.56 -9.22 6.10
C THR A 189 -13.66 -9.56 4.63
N ARG A 190 -12.68 -9.08 3.85
CA ARG A 190 -12.62 -9.23 2.40
C ARG A 190 -11.28 -9.80 1.98
N ARG A 191 -11.21 -10.28 0.74
CA ARG A 191 -10.02 -10.93 0.18
C ARG A 191 -9.30 -10.02 -0.81
N ILE A 192 -7.99 -10.05 -0.75
CA ILE A 192 -7.10 -9.67 -1.85
C ILE A 192 -6.61 -10.97 -2.46
N SER A 193 -6.94 -11.20 -3.73
CA SER A 193 -6.70 -12.48 -4.40
C SER A 193 -5.20 -12.81 -4.48
N LYS A 194 -4.87 -14.10 -4.54
CA LYS A 194 -3.49 -14.54 -4.80
C LYS A 194 -2.91 -13.98 -6.11
N ILE A 195 -3.74 -13.69 -7.12
CA ILE A 195 -3.31 -13.14 -8.41
C ILE A 195 -2.86 -11.68 -8.19
N ALA A 196 -3.67 -10.89 -7.49
CA ALA A 196 -3.30 -9.53 -7.10
C ALA A 196 -2.03 -9.50 -6.24
N LEU A 197 -1.88 -10.43 -5.31
CA LEU A 197 -0.67 -10.54 -4.49
C LEU A 197 0.58 -10.87 -5.32
N ARG A 198 0.47 -11.71 -6.36
CA ARG A 198 1.57 -11.99 -7.29
C ARG A 198 1.95 -10.75 -8.09
N SER A 199 0.98 -10.03 -8.62
CA SER A 199 1.22 -8.76 -9.31
C SER A 199 1.84 -7.71 -8.39
N TYR A 200 1.38 -7.63 -7.14
CA TYR A 200 1.92 -6.71 -6.14
C TYR A 200 3.36 -7.05 -5.80
N SER A 201 3.67 -8.33 -5.63
CA SER A 201 5.04 -8.83 -5.39
C SER A 201 5.98 -8.49 -6.56
N LEU A 202 5.54 -8.71 -7.81
CA LEU A 202 6.30 -8.32 -9.01
C LEU A 202 6.55 -6.81 -9.08
N MET A 203 5.54 -6.01 -8.74
CA MET A 203 5.66 -4.55 -8.67
C MET A 203 6.71 -4.14 -7.62
N LEU A 204 6.64 -4.68 -6.40
CA LEU A 204 7.59 -4.37 -5.33
C LEU A 204 9.02 -4.73 -5.74
N SER A 205 9.25 -5.93 -6.29
CA SER A 205 10.58 -6.35 -6.73
C SER A 205 11.11 -5.55 -7.91
N SER A 206 10.26 -5.19 -8.88
CA SER A 206 10.68 -4.35 -10.03
C SER A 206 11.12 -2.96 -9.58
N LEU A 207 10.50 -2.44 -8.53
CA LEU A 207 10.79 -1.12 -7.95
C LEU A 207 11.79 -1.19 -6.80
N LYS A 208 12.33 -2.38 -6.49
CA LYS A 208 13.27 -2.64 -5.38
C LYS A 208 12.74 -2.34 -3.97
N TYR A 209 11.42 -2.24 -3.80
CA TYR A 209 10.80 -2.04 -2.48
C TYR A 209 10.83 -3.30 -1.60
N ASP A 210 11.10 -4.46 -2.19
CA ASP A 210 11.36 -5.71 -1.49
C ASP A 210 12.71 -5.71 -0.74
N LEU A 211 13.60 -4.79 -1.09
CA LEU A 211 14.90 -4.60 -0.44
C LEU A 211 14.85 -3.60 0.73
N VAL A 212 13.73 -2.91 0.92
CA VAL A 212 13.53 -1.94 2.00
C VAL A 212 12.72 -2.58 3.12
N GLN A 213 13.39 -2.86 4.24
CA GLN A 213 12.83 -3.49 5.44
C GLN A 213 12.82 -2.51 6.60
#